data_AF-A0AAW8HMK9-F1
#
_entry.id   AF-A0AAW8HMK9-F1
#
_cell.length_a   1.000
_cell.length_b   1.000
_cell.length_c   1.000
_cell.angle_alpha   90.00
_cell.angle_beta   90.00
_cell.angle_gamma   90.00
#
_symmetry.space_group_name_H-M   'P 1'
#
loop_
_entity.id
_entity.type
_entity.pdbx_description
1 polymer ?
#
loop_
_entity_poly.entity_id
_entity_poly.type
_entity_poly.pdbx_seq_one_letter_code
_entity_poly.pdbx_strand_id
1 'polypeptide(L)'
;MADLTAVEGSFEWAMLELKNGKRVSREAWKDRSMYLVLNPGEPGQTVKDGDWRALAGVPVDTKFDYLPNIEICNAEGNFVPYQPSQVDMEMKNWGELASEPGNTNYMLVVDITNGQSLGEYISCWGYSITTTGSKCTIIENTTPAQYLRAFQFWTGNTGPNALVIDFPSDENTMNYYSKILSKPVTIMVDGVFYTLPVGSGPTTNKSYSVNFYPIDGCPELHKKFLTKDEIHRFYCKWAD
;
A
#
# COMPACT_ATOMS: atom_id res chain seq x y z
N MET A 1 14.28 -30.15 0.40
CA MET A 1 14.06 -29.82 1.82
C MET A 1 12.57 -29.88 2.06
N ALA A 2 12.11 -30.57 3.10
CA ALA A 2 10.69 -30.52 3.44
C ALA A 2 10.34 -29.10 3.89
N ASP A 3 9.23 -28.54 3.41
CA ASP A 3 8.70 -27.28 3.94
C ASP A 3 8.45 -27.46 5.43
N LEU A 4 9.22 -26.75 6.25
CA LEU A 4 9.01 -26.70 7.69
C LEU A 4 7.67 -25.99 7.92
N THR A 5 6.64 -26.76 8.26
CA THR A 5 5.34 -26.22 8.64
C THR A 5 5.40 -25.84 10.12
N ALA A 6 5.41 -24.54 10.40
CA ALA A 6 5.24 -24.03 11.76
C ALA A 6 3.75 -24.04 12.13
N VAL A 7 3.46 -24.22 13.42
CA VAL A 7 2.07 -24.21 13.92
C VAL A 7 1.57 -22.77 13.88
N GLU A 8 0.42 -22.54 13.23
CA GLU A 8 -0.20 -21.22 13.17
C GLU A 8 -0.33 -20.61 14.58
N GLY A 9 0.04 -19.34 14.68
CA GLY A 9 0.08 -18.58 15.93
C GLY A 9 1.29 -18.82 16.82
N SER A 10 2.22 -19.72 16.47
CA SER A 10 3.52 -19.83 17.13
C SER A 10 4.47 -18.71 16.73
N PHE A 11 5.53 -18.52 17.51
CA PHE A 11 6.59 -17.56 17.20
C PHE A 11 7.31 -17.92 15.88
N GLU A 12 7.60 -19.20 15.65
CA GLU A 12 8.24 -19.67 14.41
C GLU A 12 7.37 -19.38 13.19
N TRP A 13 6.05 -19.59 13.32
CA TRP A 13 5.11 -19.21 12.28
C TRP A 13 5.15 -17.71 12.00
N ALA A 14 5.15 -16.89 13.06
CA ALA A 14 5.26 -15.44 12.93
C ALA A 14 6.53 -15.02 12.18
N MET A 15 7.66 -15.71 12.41
CA MET A 15 8.91 -15.45 11.69
C MET A 15 8.85 -15.85 10.21
N LEU A 16 8.12 -16.91 9.85
CA LEU A 16 7.88 -17.26 8.45
C LEU A 16 7.03 -16.19 7.75
N GLU A 17 5.99 -15.69 8.41
CA GLU A 17 5.15 -14.64 7.84
C GLU A 17 5.92 -13.33 7.65
N LEU A 18 6.80 -12.94 8.59
CA LEU A 18 7.70 -11.79 8.43
C LEU A 18 8.62 -11.94 7.21
N LYS A 19 9.17 -13.13 6.98
CA LYS A 19 9.99 -13.43 5.78
C LYS A 19 9.17 -13.34 4.49
N ASN A 20 7.88 -13.60 4.57
CA ASN A 20 6.94 -13.42 3.46
C ASN A 20 6.49 -11.95 3.30
N GLY A 21 7.09 -11.00 4.02
CA GLY A 21 6.79 -9.57 3.92
C GLY A 21 5.53 -9.13 4.67
N LYS A 22 4.93 -10.00 5.48
CA LYS A 22 3.74 -9.69 6.26
C LYS A 22 4.07 -9.00 7.57
N ARG A 23 3.05 -8.40 8.18
CA ARG A 23 3.11 -7.87 9.56
C ARG A 23 2.48 -8.87 10.51
N VAL A 24 3.13 -9.09 11.63
CA VAL A 24 2.62 -9.99 12.67
C VAL A 24 2.51 -9.26 13.99
N SER A 25 1.56 -9.66 14.83
CA SER A 25 1.35 -9.07 16.13
C SER A 25 0.88 -10.11 17.13
N ARG A 26 1.15 -9.85 18.40
CA ARG A 26 0.57 -10.64 19.48
C ARG A 26 -0.85 -10.16 19.76
N GLU A 27 -1.70 -11.06 20.20
CA GLU A 27 -3.06 -10.71 20.60
C GLU A 27 -3.12 -9.55 21.61
N ALA A 28 -2.21 -9.52 22.59
CA ALA A 28 -2.12 -8.46 23.61
C ALA A 28 -1.70 -7.08 23.07
N TRP A 29 -1.26 -7.01 21.81
CA TRP A 29 -0.79 -5.80 21.15
C TRP A 29 -1.84 -5.15 20.23
N LYS A 30 -2.91 -5.89 19.89
CA LYS A 30 -3.91 -5.47 18.90
C LYS A 30 -4.56 -4.13 19.23
N ASP A 31 -4.99 -3.93 20.47
CA ASP A 31 -5.65 -2.69 20.92
C ASP A 31 -4.72 -1.47 20.94
N ARG A 32 -3.41 -1.69 20.76
CA ARG A 32 -2.38 -0.64 20.73
C ARG A 32 -1.78 -0.46 19.34
N SER A 33 -2.32 -1.14 18.33
CA SER A 33 -1.83 -1.12 16.95
C SER A 33 -0.34 -1.44 16.80
N MET A 34 0.22 -2.21 17.74
CA MET A 34 1.64 -2.58 17.73
C MET A 34 1.86 -3.83 16.87
N TYR A 35 3.00 -3.89 16.16
CA TYR A 35 3.31 -5.01 15.26
C TYR A 35 4.77 -5.14 14.91
N LEU A 36 5.17 -6.34 14.49
CA LEU A 36 6.48 -6.61 13.91
C LEU A 36 6.45 -6.48 12.39
N VAL A 37 7.57 -6.01 11.84
CA VAL A 37 7.87 -5.97 10.41
C VAL A 37 9.31 -6.36 10.18
N LEU A 38 9.61 -6.89 8.98
CA LEU A 38 10.99 -7.14 8.55
C LEU A 38 11.50 -5.93 7.77
N ASN A 39 12.47 -5.21 8.34
CA ASN A 39 13.26 -4.21 7.61
C ASN A 39 14.24 -4.95 6.67
N PRO A 40 14.21 -4.70 5.34
CA PRO A 40 15.08 -5.38 4.39
C PRO A 40 16.56 -4.95 4.49
N GLY A 41 16.87 -3.97 5.34
CA GLY A 41 18.19 -3.36 5.38
C GLY A 41 18.38 -2.32 4.26
N GLU A 42 19.52 -1.66 4.30
CA GLU A 42 19.90 -0.63 3.33
C GLU A 42 21.43 -0.69 3.11
N PRO A 43 21.89 -1.29 2.01
CA PRO A 43 23.31 -1.43 1.72
C PRO A 43 23.93 -0.14 1.18
N GLY A 44 25.26 -0.08 1.15
CA GLY A 44 26.02 0.98 0.50
C GLY A 44 26.05 2.31 1.27
N GLN A 45 25.79 2.28 2.57
CA GLN A 45 25.86 3.46 3.40
C GLN A 45 27.30 3.88 3.68
N THR A 46 27.46 5.15 4.04
CA THR A 46 28.76 5.75 4.37
C THR A 46 28.58 6.67 5.56
N VAL A 47 29.47 6.56 6.54
CA VAL A 47 29.50 7.48 7.69
C VAL A 47 29.84 8.89 7.18
N LYS A 48 28.96 9.84 7.45
CA LYS A 48 29.11 11.24 7.05
C LYS A 48 29.63 12.06 8.22
N ASP A 49 30.42 13.08 7.90
CA ASP A 49 30.83 14.05 8.91
C ASP A 49 29.60 14.68 9.60
N GLY A 50 29.67 14.79 10.93
CA GLY A 50 28.57 15.24 11.77
C GLY A 50 27.42 14.26 11.99
N ASP A 51 27.43 13.05 11.41
CA ASP A 51 26.41 12.03 11.73
C ASP A 51 26.61 11.42 13.13
N TRP A 52 25.58 10.78 13.67
CA TRP A 52 25.63 10.25 15.03
C TRP A 52 26.68 9.14 15.22
N ARG A 53 27.09 8.43 14.17
CA ARG A 53 28.17 7.42 14.22
C ARG A 53 29.53 8.11 14.26
N ALA A 54 29.72 9.16 13.44
CA ALA A 54 30.91 10.00 13.47
C ALA A 54 31.09 10.65 14.84
N LEU A 55 30.02 11.20 15.41
CA LEU A 55 30.01 11.75 16.77
C LEU A 55 30.30 10.69 17.85
N ALA A 56 29.94 9.44 17.59
CA ALA A 56 30.28 8.29 18.45
C ALA A 56 31.71 7.74 18.21
N GLY A 57 32.50 8.35 17.31
CA GLY A 57 33.89 7.99 17.06
C GLY A 57 34.12 7.00 15.92
N VAL A 58 33.10 6.67 15.13
CA VAL A 58 33.30 5.89 13.89
C VAL A 58 33.94 6.80 12.83
N PRO A 59 35.03 6.38 12.15
CA PRO A 59 35.67 7.22 11.16
C PRO A 59 34.71 7.65 10.04
N VAL A 60 34.79 8.93 9.64
CA VAL A 60 34.11 9.43 8.44
C VAL A 60 34.57 8.63 7.22
N ASP A 61 33.69 8.47 6.23
CA ASP A 61 33.87 7.67 5.03
C ASP A 61 33.90 6.14 5.24
N THR A 62 33.70 5.66 6.46
CA THR A 62 33.50 4.22 6.71
C THR A 62 32.30 3.72 5.92
N LYS A 63 32.53 2.75 5.03
CA LYS A 63 31.49 2.05 4.27
C LYS A 63 30.86 0.97 5.13
N PHE A 64 29.54 0.89 5.12
CA PHE A 64 28.81 -0.16 5.82
C PHE A 64 27.48 -0.45 5.14
N ASP A 65 26.96 -1.65 5.38
CA ASP A 65 25.59 -2.00 5.04
C ASP A 65 24.75 -1.99 6.31
N TYR A 66 23.57 -1.40 6.26
CA TYR A 66 22.58 -1.60 7.31
C TYR A 66 21.87 -2.92 7.04
N LEU A 67 22.08 -3.90 7.91
CA LEU A 67 21.62 -5.25 7.68
C LEU A 67 20.12 -5.42 7.95
N PRO A 68 19.46 -6.39 7.29
CA PRO A 68 18.07 -6.71 7.58
C PRO A 68 17.87 -7.01 9.07
N ASN A 69 16.77 -6.51 9.64
CA ASN A 69 16.42 -6.74 11.03
C ASN A 69 14.91 -6.70 11.23
N ILE A 70 14.44 -7.25 12.35
CA ILE A 70 13.03 -7.18 12.73
C ILE A 70 12.85 -5.91 13.55
N GLU A 71 11.84 -5.13 13.21
CA GLU A 71 11.46 -3.94 13.95
C GLU A 71 10.07 -4.13 14.54
N ILE A 72 9.81 -3.46 15.66
CA ILE A 72 8.49 -3.32 16.23
C ILE A 72 8.01 -1.88 16.03
N CYS A 73 6.82 -1.73 15.46
CA CYS A 73 6.03 -0.51 15.54
C CYS A 73 5.40 -0.44 16.93
N ASN A 74 5.79 0.57 17.71
CA ASN A 74 5.30 0.76 19.07
C ASN A 74 3.90 1.41 19.06
N ALA A 75 3.31 1.58 20.25
CA ALA A 75 1.96 2.12 20.39
C ALA A 75 1.80 3.58 19.90
N GLU A 76 2.91 4.28 19.67
CA GLU A 76 2.96 5.65 19.16
C GLU A 76 3.18 5.72 17.65
N GLY A 77 3.33 4.56 16.98
CA GLY A 77 3.62 4.48 15.55
C GLY A 77 5.11 4.60 15.17
N ASN A 78 6.01 4.59 16.16
CA ASN A 78 7.46 4.67 15.95
C ASN A 78 8.08 3.27 15.83
N PHE A 79 9.15 3.15 15.05
CA PHE A 79 9.87 1.88 14.84
C PHE A 79 11.11 1.81 15.72
N VAL A 80 11.32 0.65 16.35
CA VAL A 80 12.54 0.32 17.07
C VAL A 80 12.97 -1.12 16.78
N PRO A 81 14.27 -1.45 16.89
CA PRO A 81 14.73 -2.83 16.76
C PRO A 81 13.98 -3.75 17.73
N TYR A 82 13.48 -4.87 17.23
CA TYR A 82 12.77 -5.86 18.03
C TYR A 82 13.73 -6.93 18.54
N GLN A 83 13.68 -7.18 19.84
CA GLN A 83 14.38 -8.29 20.48
C GLN A 83 13.33 -9.20 21.15
N PRO A 84 13.18 -10.46 20.70
CA PRO A 84 12.20 -11.37 21.29
C PRO A 84 12.59 -11.72 22.73
N SER A 85 11.62 -11.65 23.64
CA SER A 85 11.77 -12.19 24.99
C SER A 85 11.55 -13.70 25.03
N GLN A 86 11.92 -14.37 26.12
CA GLN A 86 11.58 -15.78 26.32
C GLN A 86 10.05 -16.01 26.24
N VAL A 87 9.27 -15.06 26.77
CA VAL A 87 7.81 -15.12 26.71
C VAL A 87 7.32 -15.11 25.27
N ASP A 88 7.92 -14.27 24.41
CA ASP A 88 7.51 -14.18 23.01
C ASP A 88 7.71 -15.47 22.23
N MET A 89 8.77 -16.23 22.56
CA MET A 89 9.09 -17.52 21.94
C MET A 89 8.12 -18.62 22.37
N GLU A 90 7.61 -18.59 23.60
CA GLU A 90 6.71 -19.61 24.15
C GLU A 90 5.23 -19.36 23.80
N MET A 91 4.89 -18.13 23.41
CA MET A 91 3.51 -17.72 23.13
C MET A 91 2.98 -18.31 21.83
N LYS A 92 1.71 -18.69 21.86
CA LYS A 92 0.95 -19.26 20.73
C LYS A 92 -0.19 -18.35 20.27
N ASN A 93 -0.06 -17.05 20.53
CA ASN A 93 -1.06 -16.03 20.23
C ASN A 93 -0.54 -14.98 19.24
N TRP A 94 0.43 -15.38 18.42
CA TRP A 94 0.81 -14.60 17.27
C TRP A 94 -0.31 -14.67 16.24
N GLY A 95 -0.49 -13.58 15.52
CA GLY A 95 -1.35 -13.56 14.36
C GLY A 95 -0.71 -12.65 13.33
N GLU A 96 -0.99 -12.93 12.06
CA GLU A 96 -0.87 -11.90 11.06
C GLU A 96 -1.79 -10.76 11.50
N LEU A 97 -1.26 -9.54 11.57
CA LEU A 97 -2.16 -8.41 11.48
C LEU A 97 -2.63 -8.43 10.05
N ALA A 98 -3.82 -9.00 9.86
CA ALA A 98 -4.62 -8.68 8.72
C ALA A 98 -4.51 -7.16 8.57
N SER A 99 -3.95 -6.69 7.46
CA SER A 99 -4.47 -5.46 6.89
C SER A 99 -5.98 -5.64 6.92
N GLU A 100 -6.70 -4.92 7.79
CA GLU A 100 -8.13 -5.17 7.91
C GLU A 100 -8.78 -4.99 6.53
N PRO A 101 -9.71 -5.87 6.08
CA PRO A 101 -9.96 -7.25 6.48
C PRO A 101 -9.46 -8.27 5.42
N GLY A 102 -8.82 -9.34 5.92
CA GLY A 102 -8.81 -10.69 5.34
C GLY A 102 -7.97 -10.94 4.10
N ASN A 103 -6.71 -11.37 4.26
CA ASN A 103 -5.82 -11.80 3.17
C ASN A 103 -5.42 -10.63 2.24
N THR A 104 -4.13 -10.29 2.15
CA THR A 104 -3.62 -9.28 1.21
C THR A 104 -3.64 -9.80 -0.23
N ASN A 105 -4.78 -10.32 -0.69
CA ASN A 105 -5.11 -10.43 -2.10
C ASN A 105 -5.49 -9.03 -2.61
N TYR A 106 -4.55 -8.09 -2.55
CA TYR A 106 -4.74 -6.83 -3.25
C TYR A 106 -4.96 -7.17 -4.72
N MET A 107 -6.07 -6.68 -5.27
CA MET A 107 -6.44 -7.02 -6.63
C MET A 107 -5.61 -6.24 -7.63
N LEU A 108 -5.14 -5.07 -7.22
CA LEU A 108 -4.36 -4.15 -8.04
C LEU A 108 -3.38 -3.39 -7.14
N VAL A 109 -2.09 -3.44 -7.47
CA VAL A 109 -1.02 -2.66 -6.85
C VAL A 109 -0.34 -1.84 -7.94
N VAL A 110 -0.31 -0.52 -7.78
CA VAL A 110 0.21 0.41 -8.78
C VAL A 110 1.10 1.48 -8.16
N ASP A 111 2.19 1.80 -8.85
CA ASP A 111 2.94 3.03 -8.61
C ASP A 111 2.41 4.12 -9.54
N ILE A 112 1.98 5.24 -8.94
CA ILE A 112 1.52 6.42 -9.66
C ILE A 112 2.55 7.52 -9.46
N THR A 113 3.09 8.01 -10.57
CA THR A 113 3.83 9.27 -10.61
C THR A 113 2.85 10.36 -11.04
N ASN A 114 2.63 11.35 -10.18
CA ASN A 114 1.71 12.44 -10.47
C ASN A 114 2.32 13.42 -11.47
N GLY A 115 1.62 13.64 -12.58
CA GLY A 115 1.95 14.67 -13.55
C GLY A 115 1.27 16.01 -13.23
N GLN A 116 0.90 16.74 -14.27
CA GLN A 116 0.23 18.03 -14.14
C GLN A 116 -1.29 17.89 -14.32
N SER A 117 -2.04 18.74 -13.60
CA SER A 117 -3.48 18.84 -13.77
C SER A 117 -3.88 19.36 -15.17
N LEU A 118 -4.99 18.86 -15.71
CA LEU A 118 -5.49 19.16 -17.06
C LEU A 118 -6.31 20.47 -17.19
N GLY A 119 -6.27 21.39 -16.22
CA GLY A 119 -6.71 22.79 -16.39
C GLY A 119 -7.99 23.22 -15.66
N GLU A 120 -8.46 24.45 -15.95
CA GLU A 120 -9.33 25.28 -15.10
C GLU A 120 -10.75 24.74 -14.77
N TYR A 121 -11.30 23.79 -15.52
CA TYR A 121 -12.70 23.31 -15.36
C TYR A 121 -12.82 21.87 -14.85
N ILE A 122 -11.74 21.08 -14.95
CA ILE A 122 -11.65 19.70 -14.46
C ILE A 122 -10.22 19.54 -13.98
N SER A 123 -10.00 19.52 -12.66
CA SER A 123 -8.68 19.20 -12.12
C SER A 123 -8.60 17.71 -11.88
N CYS A 124 -7.74 17.03 -12.66
CA CYS A 124 -7.39 15.64 -12.45
C CYS A 124 -5.91 15.50 -12.11
N TRP A 125 -5.61 14.77 -11.05
CA TRP A 125 -4.25 14.52 -10.58
C TRP A 125 -4.01 13.01 -10.47
N GLY A 126 -2.80 12.56 -10.77
CA GLY A 126 -2.50 11.14 -10.93
C GLY A 126 -2.44 10.74 -12.40
N TYR A 127 -2.69 9.48 -12.71
CA TYR A 127 -2.52 8.93 -14.05
C TYR A 127 -3.83 8.84 -14.83
N SER A 128 -3.79 9.28 -16.08
CA SER A 128 -4.71 8.81 -17.12
C SER A 128 -4.01 8.89 -18.46
N ILE A 129 -4.58 8.23 -19.47
CA ILE A 129 -4.07 8.32 -20.85
C ILE A 129 -4.07 9.75 -21.41
N THR A 130 -4.76 10.70 -20.77
CA THR A 130 -4.80 12.11 -21.19
C THR A 130 -3.93 13.01 -20.32
N THR A 131 -3.46 12.56 -19.16
CA THR A 131 -2.71 13.40 -18.21
C THR A 131 -1.24 13.46 -18.59
N THR A 132 -0.70 14.68 -18.71
CA THR A 132 0.68 14.88 -19.18
C THR A 132 1.68 14.73 -18.04
N GLY A 133 2.75 13.97 -18.29
CA GLY A 133 3.84 13.74 -17.34
C GLY A 133 3.55 12.70 -16.26
N SER A 134 2.30 12.24 -16.14
CA SER A 134 1.95 11.17 -15.21
C SER A 134 2.39 9.80 -15.71
N LYS A 135 2.69 8.89 -14.78
CA LYS A 135 3.01 7.50 -15.10
C LYS A 135 2.25 6.57 -14.16
N CYS A 136 1.77 5.45 -14.70
CA CYS A 136 1.27 4.32 -13.93
C CYS A 136 2.13 3.10 -14.23
N THR A 137 2.65 2.46 -13.18
CA THR A 137 3.35 1.18 -13.27
C THR A 137 2.58 0.16 -12.47
N ILE A 138 2.07 -0.89 -13.13
CA ILE A 138 1.42 -2.00 -12.43
C ILE A 138 2.51 -2.87 -11.81
N ILE A 139 2.41 -3.08 -10.50
CA ILE A 139 3.33 -3.91 -9.70
C ILE A 139 2.76 -5.31 -9.55
N GLU A 140 1.48 -5.39 -9.15
CA GLU A 140 0.73 -6.64 -9.04
C GLU A 140 -0.70 -6.40 -9.56
N ASN A 141 -1.27 -7.37 -10.27
CA ASN A 141 -2.64 -7.27 -10.75
C ASN A 141 -3.25 -8.66 -10.92
N THR A 142 -4.34 -8.92 -10.21
CA THR A 142 -5.14 -10.14 -10.33
C THR A 142 -6.44 -9.90 -11.12
N THR A 143 -6.67 -8.66 -11.56
CA THR A 143 -7.74 -8.34 -12.52
C THR A 143 -7.32 -8.72 -13.95
N PRO A 144 -8.27 -8.85 -14.90
CA PRO A 144 -7.95 -9.11 -16.30
C PRO A 144 -7.19 -7.99 -17.04
N ALA A 145 -6.96 -6.83 -16.42
CA ALA A 145 -6.39 -5.67 -17.11
C ALA A 145 -4.88 -5.81 -17.34
N GLN A 146 -4.42 -5.43 -18.53
CA GLN A 146 -2.98 -5.32 -18.81
C GLN A 146 -2.41 -3.91 -18.55
N TYR A 147 -3.30 -2.92 -18.49
CA TYR A 147 -2.98 -1.52 -18.20
C TYR A 147 -4.23 -0.85 -17.61
N LEU A 148 -4.06 0.33 -16.99
CA LEU A 148 -5.18 1.18 -16.57
C LEU A 148 -5.42 2.27 -17.61
N ARG A 149 -6.66 2.68 -17.79
CA ARG A 149 -6.98 3.90 -18.55
C ARG A 149 -6.85 5.14 -17.69
N ALA A 150 -7.20 5.03 -16.40
CA ALA A 150 -7.00 6.07 -15.41
C ALA A 150 -6.90 5.48 -13.98
N PHE A 151 -6.05 6.11 -13.19
CA PHE A 151 -5.98 6.02 -11.74
C PHE A 151 -5.66 7.42 -11.23
N GLN A 152 -6.70 8.20 -10.97
CA GLN A 152 -6.54 9.64 -10.75
C GLN A 152 -7.55 10.15 -9.74
N PHE A 153 -7.13 11.13 -8.95
CA PHE A 153 -8.03 12.05 -8.32
C PHE A 153 -8.71 12.93 -9.38
N TRP A 154 -10.02 13.10 -9.26
CA TRP A 154 -10.83 13.89 -10.17
C TRP A 154 -11.70 14.86 -9.40
N THR A 155 -11.71 16.11 -9.86
CA THR A 155 -12.65 17.16 -9.46
C THR A 155 -13.31 17.69 -10.72
N GLY A 156 -14.63 17.68 -10.77
CA GLY A 156 -15.38 18.25 -11.90
C GLY A 156 -16.48 19.18 -11.42
N ASN A 157 -16.95 20.01 -12.34
CA ASN A 157 -17.89 21.10 -12.04
C ASN A 157 -19.29 20.65 -11.56
N THR A 158 -19.63 19.36 -11.66
CA THR A 158 -20.99 18.86 -11.39
C THR A 158 -21.02 17.57 -10.55
N GLY A 159 -19.90 17.15 -9.96
CA GLY A 159 -19.81 15.90 -9.19
C GLY A 159 -18.85 15.99 -7.99
N PRO A 160 -18.99 15.10 -7.00
CA PRO A 160 -18.13 15.07 -5.82
C PRO A 160 -16.69 14.70 -6.18
N ASN A 161 -15.74 15.08 -5.34
CA ASN A 161 -14.34 14.70 -5.54
C ASN A 161 -14.21 13.19 -5.42
N ALA A 162 -13.46 12.57 -6.35
CA ALA A 162 -13.40 11.13 -6.41
C ALA A 162 -12.02 10.61 -6.79
N LEU A 163 -11.69 9.43 -6.28
CA LEU A 163 -10.71 8.55 -6.90
C LEU A 163 -11.39 7.83 -8.07
N VAL A 164 -10.86 8.06 -9.27
CA VAL A 164 -11.29 7.41 -10.50
C VAL A 164 -10.39 6.22 -10.77
N ILE A 165 -10.99 5.04 -10.89
CA ILE A 165 -10.33 3.83 -11.36
C ILE A 165 -11.02 3.41 -12.65
N ASP A 166 -10.29 3.47 -13.76
CA ASP A 166 -10.77 3.14 -15.11
C ASP A 166 -9.92 2.03 -15.72
N PHE A 167 -10.56 0.90 -16.01
CA PHE A 167 -9.97 -0.26 -16.65
C PHE A 167 -10.37 -0.32 -18.13
N PRO A 168 -9.47 -0.77 -19.03
CA PRO A 168 -9.88 -1.23 -20.35
C PRO A 168 -10.84 -2.42 -20.18
N SER A 169 -11.87 -2.48 -21.02
CA SER A 169 -12.93 -3.49 -20.94
C SER A 169 -13.36 -3.93 -22.33
N ASP A 170 -13.81 -5.16 -22.44
CA ASP A 170 -14.35 -5.79 -23.65
C ASP A 170 -15.53 -6.71 -23.29
N GLU A 171 -16.07 -7.44 -24.26
CA GLU A 171 -17.21 -8.35 -24.04
C GLU A 171 -16.92 -9.46 -23.02
N ASN A 172 -15.67 -9.87 -22.87
CA ASN A 172 -15.27 -10.96 -21.97
C ASN A 172 -15.05 -10.47 -20.54
N THR A 173 -14.62 -9.23 -20.37
CA THR A 173 -14.19 -8.66 -19.09
C THR A 173 -15.22 -7.73 -18.46
N MET A 174 -16.18 -7.20 -19.23
CA MET A 174 -17.18 -6.26 -18.73
C MET A 174 -18.00 -6.79 -17.55
N ASN A 175 -18.37 -8.08 -17.57
CA ASN A 175 -19.12 -8.69 -16.47
C ASN A 175 -18.30 -8.88 -15.19
N TYR A 176 -16.98 -8.99 -15.33
CA TYR A 176 -16.07 -9.03 -14.19
C TYR A 176 -15.95 -7.62 -13.59
N TYR A 177 -15.68 -6.61 -14.41
CA TYR A 177 -15.49 -5.25 -13.93
C TYR A 177 -16.75 -4.64 -13.34
N SER A 178 -17.93 -4.89 -13.93
CA SER A 178 -19.19 -4.41 -13.38
C SER A 178 -19.44 -4.91 -11.96
N LYS A 179 -18.97 -6.12 -11.63
CA LYS A 179 -19.10 -6.72 -10.29
C LYS A 179 -18.09 -6.16 -9.29
N ILE A 180 -16.83 -5.95 -9.68
CA ILE A 180 -15.83 -5.46 -8.73
C ILE A 180 -16.00 -3.96 -8.49
N LEU A 181 -16.23 -3.18 -9.56
CA LEU A 181 -16.31 -1.72 -9.46
C LEU A 181 -17.57 -1.24 -8.74
N SER A 182 -18.62 -2.06 -8.66
CA SER A 182 -19.83 -1.75 -7.89
C SER A 182 -19.68 -1.94 -6.38
N LYS A 183 -18.47 -2.23 -5.88
CA LYS A 183 -18.20 -2.49 -4.46
C LYS A 183 -17.36 -1.38 -3.84
N PRO A 184 -17.37 -1.22 -2.51
CA PRO A 184 -16.39 -0.41 -1.80
C PRO A 184 -14.96 -0.87 -2.12
N VAL A 185 -14.01 0.06 -2.05
CA VAL A 185 -12.59 -0.23 -2.26
C VAL A 185 -11.79 0.22 -1.05
N THR A 186 -10.94 -0.67 -0.55
CA THR A 186 -9.90 -0.35 0.43
C THR A 186 -8.62 -0.02 -0.33
N ILE A 187 -8.05 1.14 -0.02
CA ILE A 187 -6.79 1.64 -0.54
C ILE A 187 -5.79 1.68 0.61
N MET A 188 -4.64 1.02 0.45
CA MET A 188 -3.47 1.27 1.29
C MET A 188 -2.46 2.10 0.51
N VAL A 189 -1.93 3.16 1.12
CA VAL A 189 -0.81 3.96 0.59
C VAL A 189 0.00 4.48 1.77
N ASP A 190 1.34 4.40 1.66
CA ASP A 190 2.28 4.78 2.72
C ASP A 190 1.94 4.16 4.10
N GLY A 191 1.45 2.92 4.10
CA GLY A 191 1.07 2.17 5.31
C GLY A 191 -0.28 2.56 5.95
N VAL A 192 -0.98 3.57 5.39
CA VAL A 192 -2.29 4.03 5.88
C VAL A 192 -3.40 3.44 5.03
N PHE A 193 -4.48 3.01 5.68
CA PHE A 193 -5.65 2.38 5.06
C PHE A 193 -6.81 3.37 4.95
N TYR A 194 -7.47 3.36 3.79
CA TYR A 194 -8.65 4.16 3.49
C TYR A 194 -9.71 3.27 2.88
N THR A 195 -10.91 3.24 3.47
CA THR A 195 -12.05 2.53 2.88
C THR A 195 -12.94 3.54 2.20
N LEU A 196 -12.97 3.52 0.87
CA LEU A 196 -13.84 4.35 0.07
C LEU A 196 -15.17 3.63 -0.17
N PRO A 197 -16.32 4.33 -0.03
CA PRO A 197 -17.63 3.73 -0.25
C PRO A 197 -17.83 3.34 -1.73
N VAL A 198 -18.93 2.65 -2.04
CA VAL A 198 -19.29 2.32 -3.43
C VAL A 198 -19.28 3.60 -4.28
N GLY A 199 -18.64 3.51 -5.45
CA GLY A 199 -18.53 4.66 -6.35
C GLY A 199 -19.88 5.10 -6.92
N SER A 200 -19.96 6.39 -7.25
CA SER A 200 -21.22 7.10 -7.55
C SER A 200 -21.74 6.92 -8.98
N GLY A 201 -21.03 6.20 -9.85
CA GLY A 201 -21.43 6.05 -11.25
C GLY A 201 -20.64 4.98 -12.00
N PRO A 202 -20.75 3.69 -11.63
CA PRO A 202 -20.07 2.63 -12.36
C PRO A 202 -20.62 2.58 -13.79
N THR A 203 -19.74 2.76 -14.77
CA THR A 203 -20.04 2.61 -16.19
C THR A 203 -19.18 1.50 -16.75
N THR A 204 -19.80 0.51 -17.37
CA THR A 204 -19.12 -0.64 -17.97
C THR A 204 -19.65 -0.89 -19.37
N ASN A 205 -18.77 -0.92 -20.36
CA ASN A 205 -19.09 -1.20 -21.76
C ASN A 205 -17.94 -1.97 -22.45
N LYS A 206 -18.03 -2.13 -23.78
CA LYS A 206 -17.06 -2.88 -24.60
C LYS A 206 -15.73 -2.14 -24.86
N SER A 207 -15.49 -1.01 -24.20
CA SER A 207 -14.27 -0.21 -24.37
C SER A 207 -13.62 0.15 -23.04
N TYR A 208 -14.42 0.41 -22.00
CA TYR A 208 -13.91 0.76 -20.68
C TYR A 208 -14.89 0.40 -19.56
N SER A 209 -14.34 0.31 -18.36
CA SER A 209 -15.07 0.11 -17.11
C SER A 209 -14.51 1.04 -16.04
N VAL A 210 -15.32 2.01 -15.62
CA VAL A 210 -14.89 3.09 -14.71
C VAL A 210 -15.87 3.25 -13.55
N ASN A 211 -15.34 3.62 -12.38
CA ASN A 211 -16.15 4.17 -11.30
C ASN A 211 -15.43 5.32 -10.58
N PHE A 212 -16.22 6.13 -9.88
CA PHE A 212 -15.83 7.35 -9.18
C PHE A 212 -16.07 7.15 -7.69
N TYR A 213 -15.02 6.79 -6.95
CA TYR A 213 -15.06 6.53 -5.51
C TYR A 213 -14.95 7.83 -4.72
N PRO A 214 -15.99 8.23 -3.96
CA PRO A 214 -15.96 9.46 -3.17
C PRO A 214 -14.77 9.48 -2.22
N ILE A 215 -13.99 10.57 -2.25
CA ILE A 215 -12.74 10.69 -1.47
C ILE A 215 -12.79 11.81 -0.43
N ASP A 216 -13.87 12.60 -0.38
CA ASP A 216 -14.00 13.76 0.52
C ASP A 216 -13.87 13.39 2.01
N GLY A 217 -14.19 12.14 2.38
CA GLY A 217 -13.98 11.62 3.73
C GLY A 217 -12.53 11.25 4.07
N CYS A 218 -11.59 11.36 3.12
CA CYS A 218 -10.21 10.90 3.23
C CYS A 218 -9.21 11.98 2.76
N PRO A 219 -9.08 13.12 3.47
CA PRO A 219 -8.29 14.26 3.02
C PRO A 219 -6.79 13.96 2.87
N GLU A 220 -6.23 13.04 3.68
CA GLU A 220 -4.82 12.65 3.55
C GLU A 220 -4.54 11.79 2.31
N LEU A 221 -5.50 10.96 1.88
CA LEU A 221 -5.40 10.23 0.62
C LEU A 221 -5.45 11.18 -0.58
N HIS A 222 -6.31 12.20 -0.51
CA HIS A 222 -6.40 13.23 -1.54
C HIS A 222 -5.05 13.95 -1.75
N LYS A 223 -4.35 14.32 -0.68
CA LYS A 223 -3.05 15.00 -0.78
C LYS A 223 -2.00 14.20 -1.57
N LYS A 224 -2.08 12.86 -1.58
CA LYS A 224 -1.16 11.98 -2.35
C LYS A 224 -1.25 12.15 -3.85
N PHE A 225 -2.30 12.78 -4.36
CA PHE A 225 -2.40 13.09 -5.79
C PHE A 225 -1.88 14.50 -6.10
N LEU A 226 -1.89 15.42 -5.15
CA LEU A 226 -1.63 16.84 -5.39
C LEU A 226 -0.14 17.22 -5.44
N THR A 227 0.77 16.27 -5.20
CA THR A 227 2.21 16.50 -5.22
C THR A 227 2.80 16.05 -6.55
N LYS A 228 3.28 17.00 -7.34
CA LYS A 228 3.86 16.74 -8.67
C LYS A 228 5.17 15.96 -8.54
N ASP A 229 5.39 15.03 -9.47
CA ASP A 229 6.61 14.24 -9.64
C ASP A 229 6.93 13.29 -8.46
N GLU A 230 6.03 13.18 -7.47
CA GLU A 230 6.11 12.16 -6.43
C GLU A 230 5.55 10.83 -6.92
N ILE A 231 6.15 9.74 -6.43
CA ILE A 231 5.72 8.37 -6.69
C ILE A 231 5.05 7.85 -5.43
N HIS A 232 3.79 7.44 -5.55
CA HIS A 232 3.07 6.75 -4.49
C HIS A 232 2.63 5.36 -4.94
N ARG A 233 2.80 4.38 -4.05
CA ARG A 233 2.31 3.02 -4.27
C ARG A 233 0.94 2.84 -3.64
N PHE A 234 -0.06 2.56 -4.47
CA PHE A 234 -1.42 2.30 -4.06
C PHE A 234 -1.72 0.81 -4.16
N TYR A 235 -2.26 0.25 -3.07
CA TYR A 235 -2.71 -1.13 -2.99
C TYR A 235 -4.23 -1.12 -2.90
N CYS A 236 -4.90 -1.70 -3.88
CA CYS A 236 -6.35 -1.63 -4.03
C CYS A 236 -6.96 -3.01 -3.80
N LYS A 237 -8.01 -3.04 -2.98
CA LYS A 237 -8.81 -4.23 -2.72
C LYS A 237 -10.28 -3.87 -2.75
N TRP A 238 -11.03 -4.48 -3.65
CA TRP A 238 -12.49 -4.38 -3.62
C TRP A 238 -13.05 -5.37 -2.62
N ALA A 239 -14.17 -5.03 -1.99
CA ALA A 239 -14.85 -5.94 -1.07
C ALA A 239 -15.26 -7.26 -1.76
N ASP A 240 -15.45 -8.32 -0.98
CA ASP A 240 -16.00 -9.59 -1.46
C ASP A 240 -17.50 -9.50 -1.78
#